data_AF-G2QC13-F1
#
_entry.id   AF-G2QC13-F1
#
_cell.length_a   1.000
_cell.length_b   1.000
_cell.length_c   1.000
_cell.angle_alpha   90.00
_cell.angle_beta   90.00
_cell.angle_gamma   90.00
#
_symmetry.space_group_name_H-M   'P 1'
#
loop_
_entity.id
_entity.type
_entity.pdbx_description
1 polymer ?
#
loop_
_entity_poly.entity_id
_entity_poly.type
_entity_poly.pdbx_seq_one_letter_code
_entity_poly.pdbx_strand_id
1 'polypeptide(L)'
;MGQMGSSLSRLAGRQKAGRHKARSPSLILQYPADIIVYLCREHLPPESALALSLTCKSLFDLLFSKAKMRLNDPDREAFLLLLEKDVGHNRYYCHTCSVLHRFWSSEHTINCTFCVRVWEKSCRREFAYLSGTSFRVRYRHVRLVMNRHFLGPPNGLPLDKFEVKNTSYSSLRWREKWSAKILKDELFLSGTRTLSWLHGTDQALRDNLDNCLYSICTHVATNKSAKLTVSALHTDSPSACLIVPCRGAIGSCNQCLTDYDTTVERRSTEIKYGERKLVTEYWFITITSYHQLGSGRSPFDPKWRAFEGQGSWVSWRPSRDMTQYPQGAVREAWKESEKASHNPS
;
A
#
# COMPACT_ATOMS: atom_id res chain seq x y z
N MET A 1 -52.53 9.49 -26.30
CA MET A 1 -53.42 8.55 -25.59
C MET A 1 -53.22 7.17 -26.19
N GLY A 2 -52.38 6.35 -25.56
CA GLY A 2 -52.03 5.01 -26.03
C GLY A 2 -51.78 4.13 -24.82
N GLN A 3 -52.58 3.07 -24.72
CA GLN A 3 -52.65 2.15 -23.59
C GLN A 3 -51.34 1.37 -23.39
N MET A 4 -50.76 1.42 -22.19
CA MET A 4 -49.77 0.45 -21.74
C MET A 4 -50.50 -0.74 -21.11
N GLY A 5 -50.49 -1.84 -21.86
CA GLY A 5 -50.92 -3.16 -21.41
C GLY A 5 -49.88 -3.84 -20.54
N SER A 6 -50.40 -4.60 -19.58
CA SER A 6 -49.74 -5.46 -18.61
C SER A 6 -49.00 -6.64 -19.25
N SER A 7 -47.87 -7.04 -18.65
CA SER A 7 -47.51 -8.46 -18.44
C SER A 7 -46.23 -8.58 -17.60
N LEU A 8 -46.37 -8.76 -16.29
CA LEU A 8 -45.32 -9.27 -15.41
C LEU A 8 -45.84 -10.56 -14.79
N SER A 9 -45.49 -11.69 -15.41
CA SER A 9 -45.82 -13.02 -14.94
C SER A 9 -44.55 -13.86 -14.78
N ARG A 10 -44.35 -14.34 -13.55
CA ARG A 10 -43.74 -15.64 -13.19
C ARG A 10 -42.23 -15.84 -13.44
N LEU A 11 -41.46 -15.57 -12.39
CA LEU A 11 -40.29 -16.39 -12.03
C LEU A 11 -40.31 -16.67 -10.51
N ALA A 12 -41.26 -17.50 -10.08
CA ALA A 12 -41.23 -18.11 -8.75
C ALA A 12 -40.40 -19.40 -8.83
N GLY A 13 -39.08 -19.26 -8.71
CA GLY A 13 -38.15 -20.37 -8.58
C GLY A 13 -38.31 -21.05 -7.22
N ARG A 14 -38.86 -22.25 -7.23
CA ARG A 14 -39.05 -23.16 -6.08
C ARG A 14 -37.67 -23.58 -5.55
N GLN A 15 -37.14 -22.88 -4.53
CA GLN A 15 -35.96 -23.35 -3.78
C GLN A 15 -36.37 -24.58 -2.95
N LYS A 16 -35.77 -25.74 -3.26
CA LYS A 16 -35.90 -26.96 -2.48
C LYS A 16 -35.33 -26.70 -1.07
N ALA A 17 -36.18 -26.81 -0.06
CA ALA A 17 -35.80 -26.79 1.35
C ALA A 17 -34.81 -27.93 1.63
N GLY A 18 -33.52 -27.61 1.68
CA GLY A 18 -32.50 -28.52 2.17
C GLY A 18 -32.77 -28.86 3.63
N ARG A 19 -32.86 -30.16 3.92
CA ARG A 19 -32.99 -30.71 5.28
C ARG A 19 -31.79 -30.22 6.11
N HIS A 20 -31.97 -29.17 6.90
CA HIS A 20 -30.95 -28.71 7.84
C HIS A 20 -30.75 -29.80 8.90
N LYS A 21 -29.60 -30.50 8.83
CA LYS A 21 -29.11 -31.37 9.90
C LYS A 21 -29.14 -30.57 11.20
N ALA A 22 -29.84 -31.07 12.23
CA ALA A 22 -29.93 -30.42 13.53
C ALA A 22 -28.51 -30.14 14.06
N ARG A 23 -28.16 -28.85 14.21
CA ARG A 23 -26.89 -28.44 14.81
C ARG A 23 -26.91 -28.82 16.28
N SER A 24 -25.86 -29.50 16.73
CA SER A 24 -25.64 -29.80 18.15
C SER A 24 -25.77 -28.50 18.98
N PRO A 25 -26.45 -28.54 20.14
CA PRO A 25 -26.60 -27.37 20.99
C PRO A 25 -25.23 -26.84 21.42
N SER A 26 -25.09 -25.51 21.46
CA SER A 26 -23.85 -24.85 21.89
C SER A 26 -23.56 -25.22 23.36
N LEU A 27 -22.36 -25.74 23.63
CA LEU A 27 -21.94 -26.16 24.98
C LEU A 27 -22.00 -25.00 25.99
N ILE A 28 -21.75 -23.76 25.55
CA ILE A 28 -21.74 -22.60 26.45
C ILE A 28 -23.14 -22.24 26.96
N LEU A 29 -24.18 -22.48 26.15
CA LEU A 29 -25.57 -22.16 26.50
C LEU A 29 -26.20 -23.21 27.43
N GLN A 30 -25.49 -24.29 27.75
CA GLN A 30 -25.93 -25.30 28.71
C GLN A 30 -25.66 -24.87 30.16
N TYR A 31 -24.79 -23.88 30.37
CA TYR A 31 -24.50 -23.35 31.69
C TYR A 31 -25.57 -22.35 32.14
N PRO A 32 -25.86 -22.24 33.45
CA PRO A 32 -26.72 -21.21 33.98
C PRO A 32 -26.23 -19.80 33.62
N ALA A 33 -27.17 -18.88 33.39
CA ALA A 33 -26.88 -17.51 32.99
C ALA A 33 -25.89 -16.80 33.94
N ASP A 34 -26.00 -17.06 35.25
CA ASP A 34 -25.12 -16.47 36.26
C ASP A 34 -23.66 -16.93 36.11
N ILE A 35 -23.44 -18.20 35.76
CA ILE A 35 -22.10 -18.76 35.50
C ILE A 35 -21.51 -18.11 34.25
N ILE A 36 -22.29 -17.97 33.19
CA ILE A 36 -21.84 -17.31 31.95
C ILE A 36 -21.46 -15.86 32.22
N VAL A 37 -22.30 -15.12 32.97
CA VAL A 37 -22.03 -13.72 33.34
C VAL A 37 -20.77 -13.62 34.21
N TYR A 38 -20.61 -14.51 35.19
CA TYR A 38 -19.43 -14.56 36.05
C TYR A 38 -18.15 -14.79 35.24
N LEU A 39 -18.14 -15.79 34.34
CA LEU A 39 -17.02 -16.05 33.45
C LEU A 39 -16.68 -14.85 32.56
N CYS A 40 -17.69 -14.22 31.98
CA CYS A 40 -17.48 -13.04 31.13
C CYS A 40 -16.96 -11.83 31.91
N ARG A 41 -17.35 -11.70 33.19
CA ARG A 41 -16.95 -10.60 34.05
C ARG A 41 -15.52 -10.76 34.55
N GLU A 42 -15.23 -11.91 35.14
CA GLU A 42 -14.01 -12.15 35.91
C GLU A 42 -12.88 -12.77 35.08
N HIS A 43 -13.19 -13.44 33.97
CA HIS A 43 -12.21 -14.23 33.22
C HIS A 43 -12.04 -13.82 31.75
N LEU A 44 -12.89 -12.95 31.21
CA LEU A 44 -12.74 -12.43 29.84
C LEU A 44 -12.35 -10.94 29.84
N PRO A 45 -11.38 -10.56 29.00
CA PRO A 45 -11.16 -9.16 28.65
C PRO A 45 -12.43 -8.50 28.09
N PRO A 46 -12.67 -7.19 28.32
CA PRO A 46 -13.89 -6.49 27.90
C PRO A 46 -14.23 -6.68 26.41
N GLU A 47 -13.23 -6.60 25.53
CA GLU A 47 -13.36 -6.77 24.08
C GLU A 47 -13.79 -8.18 23.69
N SER A 48 -13.28 -9.19 24.41
CA SER A 48 -13.60 -10.60 24.17
C SER A 48 -15.00 -10.95 24.69
N ALA A 49 -15.39 -10.40 25.84
CA ALA A 49 -16.74 -10.52 26.37
C ALA A 49 -17.78 -9.88 25.43
N LEU A 50 -17.45 -8.72 24.85
CA LEU A 50 -18.32 -8.06 23.88
C LEU A 50 -18.41 -8.86 22.57
N ALA A 51 -17.29 -9.39 22.06
CA ALA A 51 -17.29 -10.28 20.89
C ALA A 51 -18.14 -11.54 21.14
N LEU A 52 -18.00 -12.19 22.30
CA LEU A 52 -18.80 -13.34 22.70
C LEU A 52 -20.30 -13.00 22.71
N SER A 53 -20.67 -11.81 23.21
CA SER A 53 -22.07 -11.37 23.23
C SER A 53 -22.69 -11.26 21.83
N LEU A 54 -21.88 -11.06 20.78
CA LEU A 54 -22.35 -10.97 19.39
C LEU A 54 -22.52 -12.32 18.68
N THR A 55 -22.13 -13.43 19.30
CA THR A 55 -22.16 -14.76 18.65
C THR A 55 -23.56 -15.35 18.53
N CYS A 56 -24.49 -15.02 19.44
CA CYS A 56 -25.89 -15.43 19.34
C CYS A 56 -26.84 -14.50 20.09
N LYS A 57 -28.13 -14.56 19.77
CA LYS A 57 -29.17 -13.71 20.39
C LYS A 57 -29.24 -13.85 21.91
N SER A 58 -29.16 -15.07 22.44
CA SER A 58 -29.22 -15.31 23.89
C SER A 58 -28.04 -14.66 24.63
N LEU A 59 -26.83 -14.78 24.09
CA LEU A 59 -25.65 -14.13 24.67
C LEU A 59 -25.68 -12.61 24.49
N PHE A 60 -26.26 -12.12 23.40
CA PHE A 60 -26.46 -10.70 23.18
C PHE A 60 -27.34 -10.10 24.28
N ASP A 61 -28.53 -10.69 24.47
CA ASP A 61 -29.50 -10.23 25.47
C ASP A 61 -28.91 -10.32 26.90
N LEU A 62 -28.09 -11.34 27.17
CA LEU A 62 -27.49 -11.57 28.49
C LEU A 62 -26.29 -10.67 28.79
N LEU A 63 -25.40 -10.45 27.81
CA LEU A 63 -24.05 -9.92 28.02
C LEU A 63 -23.81 -8.55 27.39
N PHE A 64 -24.48 -8.18 26.30
CA PHE A 64 -24.07 -7.05 25.46
C PHE A 64 -24.01 -5.72 26.23
N SER A 65 -25.08 -5.35 26.94
CA SER A 65 -25.12 -4.10 27.71
C SER A 65 -24.04 -4.06 28.79
N LYS A 66 -23.81 -5.19 29.49
CA LYS A 66 -22.81 -5.30 30.56
C LYS A 66 -21.38 -5.21 30.01
N ALA A 67 -21.10 -5.92 28.91
CA ALA A 67 -19.79 -5.90 28.25
C ALA A 67 -19.50 -4.51 27.64
N LYS A 68 -20.50 -3.90 26.99
CA LYS A 68 -20.37 -2.56 26.40
C LYS A 68 -20.06 -1.48 27.43
N MET A 69 -20.67 -1.53 28.62
CA MET A 69 -20.39 -0.56 29.68
C MET A 69 -18.97 -0.63 30.24
N ARG A 70 -18.26 -1.75 30.04
CA ARG A 70 -16.87 -1.94 30.49
C ARG A 70 -15.83 -1.45 29.49
N LEU A 71 -16.25 -1.16 28.25
CA LEU A 71 -15.34 -0.90 27.14
C LEU A 71 -14.77 0.53 27.22
N ASN A 72 -13.46 0.66 27.37
CA ASN A 72 -12.75 1.92 27.15
C ASN A 72 -12.31 2.06 25.67
N ASP A 73 -11.61 3.15 25.31
CA ASP A 73 -11.15 3.38 23.94
C ASP A 73 -10.16 2.31 23.43
N PRO A 74 -9.10 1.93 24.17
CA PRO A 74 -8.25 0.79 23.82
C PRO A 74 -9.02 -0.53 23.63
N ASP A 75 -9.95 -0.85 24.53
CA ASP A 75 -10.77 -2.07 24.44
C ASP A 75 -11.67 -2.03 23.21
N ARG A 76 -12.17 -0.83 22.84
CA ARG A 76 -12.97 -0.63 21.64
C ARG A 76 -12.16 -0.89 20.39
N GLU A 77 -10.93 -0.39 20.32
CA GLU A 77 -10.01 -0.71 19.24
C GLU A 77 -9.76 -2.22 19.14
N ALA A 78 -9.41 -2.86 20.26
CA ALA A 78 -9.17 -4.30 20.32
C ALA A 78 -10.40 -5.11 19.86
N PHE A 79 -11.60 -4.70 20.29
CA PHE A 79 -12.86 -5.28 19.88
C PHE A 79 -13.12 -5.14 18.37
N LEU A 80 -12.90 -3.96 17.80
CA LEU A 80 -13.10 -3.74 16.36
C LEU A 80 -12.08 -4.52 15.52
N LEU A 81 -10.85 -4.67 16.02
CA LEU A 81 -9.81 -5.52 15.42
C LEU A 81 -10.17 -7.01 15.48
N LEU A 82 -10.83 -7.46 16.55
CA LEU A 82 -11.37 -8.82 16.63
C LEU A 82 -12.49 -9.01 15.60
N LEU A 83 -13.47 -8.10 15.55
CA LEU A 83 -14.56 -8.15 14.57
C LEU A 83 -14.07 -8.13 13.13
N GLU A 84 -13.04 -7.34 12.82
CA GLU A 84 -12.43 -7.30 11.49
C GLU A 84 -12.01 -8.69 10.99
N LYS A 85 -11.62 -9.62 11.88
CA LYS A 85 -11.26 -10.99 11.50
C LYS A 85 -12.45 -11.77 10.94
N ASP A 86 -13.64 -11.55 11.49
CA ASP A 86 -14.87 -12.27 11.14
C ASP A 86 -15.62 -11.60 9.97
N VAL A 87 -15.59 -10.27 9.90
CA VAL A 87 -16.28 -9.49 8.85
C VAL A 87 -15.33 -8.89 7.80
N GLY A 88 -14.07 -9.34 7.79
CA GLY A 88 -13.00 -8.80 6.95
C GLY A 88 -13.21 -8.92 5.45
N HIS A 89 -14.19 -9.73 5.02
CA HIS A 89 -14.53 -9.93 3.61
C HIS A 89 -15.03 -8.66 2.89
N ASN A 90 -15.57 -7.70 3.64
CA ASN A 90 -16.00 -6.42 3.10
C ASN A 90 -15.84 -5.25 4.07
N ARG A 91 -15.18 -5.46 5.22
CA ARG A 91 -14.93 -4.42 6.22
C ARG A 91 -13.48 -4.43 6.69
N TYR A 92 -12.99 -3.26 7.08
CA TYR A 92 -11.68 -3.10 7.69
C TYR A 92 -11.71 -2.06 8.79
N TYR A 93 -10.83 -2.19 9.78
CA TYR A 93 -10.68 -1.26 10.87
C TYR A 93 -9.81 -0.07 10.46
N CYS A 94 -10.31 1.15 10.71
CA CYS A 94 -9.58 2.39 10.49
C CYS A 94 -9.19 3.02 11.83
N HIS A 95 -7.89 3.20 12.05
CA HIS A 95 -7.36 3.75 13.29
C HIS A 95 -7.71 5.25 13.44
N THR A 96 -7.67 6.03 12.35
CA THR A 96 -8.09 7.46 12.40
C THR A 96 -9.54 7.62 12.87
N CYS A 97 -10.44 6.76 12.37
CA CYS A 97 -11.88 6.93 12.55
C CYS A 97 -12.44 6.05 13.67
N SER A 98 -11.66 5.09 14.18
CA SER A 98 -12.04 4.12 15.23
C SER A 98 -13.36 3.38 14.92
N VAL A 99 -13.52 2.98 13.64
CA VAL A 99 -14.70 2.30 13.10
C VAL A 99 -14.34 1.28 12.01
N LEU A 100 -15.27 0.36 11.71
CA LEU A 100 -15.18 -0.60 10.61
C LEU A 100 -15.78 -0.03 9.33
N HIS A 101 -14.93 0.45 8.41
CA HIS A 101 -15.39 0.89 7.10
C HIS A 101 -15.64 -0.29 6.18
N ARG A 102 -16.58 -0.13 5.25
CA ARG A 102 -16.76 -1.08 4.15
C ARG A 102 -15.60 -0.96 3.15
N PHE A 103 -15.38 -1.96 2.32
CA PHE A 103 -14.59 -1.88 1.09
C PHE A 103 -15.11 -2.91 0.08
N TRP A 104 -14.84 -2.68 -1.20
CA TRP A 104 -15.19 -3.61 -2.28
C TRP A 104 -13.94 -4.00 -3.08
N SER A 105 -13.65 -5.29 -3.22
CA SER A 105 -12.43 -5.76 -3.89
C SER A 105 -12.35 -5.41 -5.38
N SER A 106 -13.51 -5.30 -6.05
CA SER A 106 -13.61 -5.01 -7.48
C SER A 106 -13.31 -3.55 -7.85
N GLU A 107 -13.71 -2.60 -7.01
CA GLU A 107 -13.66 -1.17 -7.32
C GLU A 107 -12.39 -0.46 -6.80
N HIS A 108 -11.69 -1.08 -5.86
CA HIS A 108 -10.55 -0.46 -5.20
C HIS A 108 -9.25 -0.74 -5.98
N THR A 109 -9.00 0.08 -7.00
CA THR A 109 -7.64 0.25 -7.53
C THR A 109 -6.92 1.34 -6.73
N ILE A 110 -5.59 1.21 -6.58
CA ILE A 110 -4.76 2.17 -5.83
C ILE A 110 -4.87 3.59 -6.41
N ASN A 111 -5.16 3.70 -7.72
CA ASN A 111 -5.29 4.96 -8.44
C ASN A 111 -6.75 5.44 -8.60
N CYS A 112 -7.72 4.79 -7.95
CA CYS A 112 -9.12 5.18 -8.03
C CYS A 112 -9.35 6.55 -7.35
N THR A 113 -9.40 7.62 -8.14
CA THR A 113 -9.72 8.98 -7.69
C THR A 113 -11.18 9.10 -7.22
N PHE A 114 -12.09 8.29 -7.77
CA PHE A 114 -13.50 8.27 -7.39
C PHE A 114 -13.74 7.68 -5.99
N CYS A 115 -12.92 6.70 -5.61
CA CYS A 115 -12.84 6.10 -4.28
C CYS A 115 -12.25 7.07 -3.23
N VAL A 116 -12.15 8.36 -3.54
CA VAL A 116 -11.82 9.43 -2.60
C VAL A 116 -13.06 10.28 -2.26
N ARG A 117 -14.08 10.29 -3.13
CA ARG A 117 -15.28 11.13 -2.96
C ARG A 117 -16.37 10.48 -2.11
N VAL A 118 -16.50 9.15 -2.17
CA VAL A 118 -17.53 8.40 -1.43
C VAL A 118 -17.22 8.25 0.07
N TRP A 119 -16.00 8.58 0.48
CA TRP A 119 -15.51 8.29 1.84
C TRP A 119 -15.55 9.53 2.73
N GLU A 120 -16.01 9.34 3.97
CA GLU A 120 -16.17 10.39 4.97
C GLU A 120 -14.91 11.29 5.06
N LYS A 121 -15.13 12.60 5.16
CA LYS A 121 -14.08 13.63 5.15
C LYS A 121 -13.01 13.42 6.22
N SER A 122 -13.30 12.65 7.27
CA SER A 122 -12.43 12.35 8.43
C SER A 122 -11.25 11.44 8.08
N CYS A 123 -11.41 10.42 7.23
CA CYS A 123 -10.35 9.42 7.02
C CYS A 123 -9.35 9.81 5.88
N ARG A 124 -9.21 11.12 5.60
CA ARG A 124 -8.38 11.66 4.49
C ARG A 124 -6.89 11.78 4.81
N ARG A 125 -6.47 11.61 6.07
CA ARG A 125 -5.16 12.09 6.56
C ARG A 125 -3.99 11.09 6.45
N GLU A 126 -4.20 9.88 5.91
CA GLU A 126 -3.16 8.83 5.88
C GLU A 126 -2.79 8.42 4.44
N PHE A 127 -2.06 9.27 3.72
CA PHE A 127 -1.60 8.96 2.37
C PHE A 127 -0.13 9.29 2.16
N ALA A 128 0.62 8.32 1.62
CA ALA A 128 1.94 8.56 1.08
C ALA A 128 1.78 9.00 -0.39
N TYR A 129 2.17 10.24 -0.68
CA TYR A 129 2.21 10.76 -2.04
C TYR A 129 3.66 10.91 -2.49
N LEU A 130 4.06 10.12 -3.48
CA LEU A 130 5.34 10.29 -4.15
C LEU A 130 5.15 11.30 -5.28
N SER A 131 5.54 12.56 -5.01
CA SER A 131 5.44 13.65 -5.98
C SER A 131 6.10 13.29 -7.31
N GLY A 132 5.45 13.67 -8.41
CA GLY A 132 5.88 13.33 -9.77
C GLY A 132 5.49 11.93 -10.23
N THR A 133 5.00 11.07 -9.35
CA THR A 133 4.59 9.70 -9.73
C THR A 133 3.07 9.57 -9.83
N SER A 134 2.63 8.58 -10.59
CA SER A 134 1.21 8.21 -10.61
C SER A 134 0.78 7.32 -9.46
N PHE A 135 1.73 6.86 -8.64
CA PHE A 135 1.49 5.87 -7.62
C PHE A 135 1.09 6.51 -6.28
N ARG A 136 -0.10 6.16 -5.78
CA ARG A 136 -0.68 6.74 -4.57
C ARG A 136 -1.10 5.65 -3.58
N VAL A 137 -0.22 5.29 -2.66
CA VAL A 137 -0.57 4.32 -1.62
C VAL A 137 -1.10 5.03 -0.37
N ARG A 138 -2.23 4.55 0.13
CA ARG A 138 -2.81 4.96 1.42
C ARG A 138 -2.59 3.86 2.43
N TYR A 139 -2.55 4.21 3.71
CA TYR A 139 -2.39 3.22 4.76
C TYR A 139 -3.48 2.13 4.71
N ARG A 140 -4.73 2.50 4.39
CA ARG A 140 -5.81 1.51 4.18
C ARG A 140 -5.50 0.46 3.10
N HIS A 141 -4.78 0.82 2.03
CA HIS A 141 -4.41 -0.16 0.98
C HIS A 141 -3.38 -1.14 1.52
N VAL A 142 -2.41 -0.65 2.30
CA VAL A 142 -1.43 -1.47 3.03
C VAL A 142 -2.16 -2.41 3.99
N ARG A 143 -3.05 -1.87 4.84
CA ARG A 143 -3.86 -2.65 5.79
C ARG A 143 -4.65 -3.76 5.11
N LEU A 144 -5.35 -3.45 4.01
CA LEU A 144 -6.16 -4.44 3.29
C LEU A 144 -5.30 -5.54 2.64
N VAL A 145 -4.14 -5.22 2.08
CA VAL A 145 -3.23 -6.25 1.56
C VAL A 145 -2.71 -7.13 2.68
N MET A 146 -2.30 -6.53 3.80
CA MET A 146 -1.78 -7.28 4.94
C MET A 146 -2.86 -8.09 5.64
N ASN A 147 -4.10 -7.61 5.71
CA ASN A 147 -5.22 -8.40 6.22
C ASN A 147 -5.47 -9.63 5.35
N ARG A 148 -5.39 -9.51 4.01
CA ARG A 148 -5.51 -10.68 3.12
C ARG A 148 -4.39 -11.71 3.38
N HIS A 149 -3.18 -11.24 3.65
CA HIS A 149 -2.04 -12.10 4.00
C HIS A 149 -2.27 -12.85 5.32
N PHE A 150 -2.68 -12.15 6.39
CA PHE A 150 -2.83 -12.76 7.71
C PHE A 150 -4.15 -13.52 7.92
N LEU A 151 -5.23 -13.10 7.28
CA LEU A 151 -6.59 -13.60 7.50
C LEU A 151 -7.13 -14.39 6.30
N GLY A 152 -6.35 -14.49 5.22
CA GLY A 152 -6.69 -15.24 4.02
C GLY A 152 -7.38 -14.43 2.91
N PRO A 153 -7.57 -15.06 1.73
CA PRO A 153 -8.04 -14.40 0.50
C PRO A 153 -9.27 -13.49 0.62
N PRO A 154 -10.37 -13.85 1.31
CA PRO A 154 -11.54 -12.97 1.35
C PRO A 154 -11.26 -11.66 2.10
N ASN A 155 -10.31 -11.65 3.04
CA ASN A 155 -10.15 -10.59 4.02
C ASN A 155 -9.25 -9.44 3.57
N GLY A 156 -9.40 -8.96 2.33
CA GLY A 156 -8.64 -7.79 1.88
C GLY A 156 -8.41 -7.67 0.38
N LEU A 157 -7.34 -6.96 0.03
CA LEU A 157 -6.96 -6.71 -1.37
C LEU A 157 -5.84 -7.65 -1.81
N PRO A 158 -5.89 -8.19 -3.04
CA PRO A 158 -4.76 -8.93 -3.59
C PRO A 158 -3.57 -8.01 -3.93
N LEU A 159 -2.36 -8.57 -3.89
CA LEU A 159 -1.11 -7.84 -4.12
C LEU A 159 -1.01 -7.24 -5.53
N ASP A 160 -1.60 -7.89 -6.53
CA ASP A 160 -1.66 -7.43 -7.93
C ASP A 160 -2.33 -6.05 -8.08
N LYS A 161 -3.12 -5.60 -7.09
CA LYS A 161 -3.66 -4.22 -7.06
C LYS A 161 -2.57 -3.16 -6.92
N PHE A 162 -1.38 -3.54 -6.47
CA PHE A 162 -0.18 -2.70 -6.44
C PHE A 162 0.60 -2.70 -7.75
N GLU A 163 0.26 -3.58 -8.70
CA GLU A 163 0.86 -3.59 -10.01
C GLU A 163 0.26 -2.49 -10.88
N VAL A 164 1.00 -1.38 -10.97
CA VAL A 164 0.62 -0.23 -11.78
C VAL A 164 1.63 -0.07 -12.89
N LYS A 165 1.15 -0.04 -14.13
CA LYS A 165 1.92 0.39 -15.30
C LYS A 165 1.32 1.71 -15.77
N ASN A 166 2.12 2.76 -15.81
CA ASN A 166 1.64 4.06 -16.26
C ASN A 166 2.72 4.80 -17.04
N THR A 167 2.29 5.76 -17.85
CA THR A 167 3.17 6.76 -18.45
C THR A 167 2.79 8.12 -17.88
N SER A 168 3.73 8.79 -17.23
CA SER A 168 3.49 10.11 -16.64
C SER A 168 3.19 11.14 -17.74
N TYR A 169 2.29 12.08 -17.47
CA TYR A 169 1.96 13.21 -18.35
C TYR A 169 2.86 14.44 -18.15
N SER A 170 4.01 14.32 -17.49
CA SER A 170 4.92 15.46 -17.30
C SER A 170 5.68 15.81 -18.59
N SER A 171 6.40 16.94 -18.60
CA SER A 171 7.35 17.30 -19.66
C SER A 171 8.35 16.18 -19.96
N LEU A 172 8.79 15.46 -18.93
CA LEU A 172 9.52 14.20 -19.06
C LEU A 172 8.54 13.04 -19.10
N ARG A 173 8.53 12.30 -20.21
CA ARG A 173 7.65 11.14 -20.39
C ARG A 173 8.23 9.91 -19.68
N TRP A 174 8.07 9.83 -18.37
CA TRP A 174 8.47 8.66 -17.60
C TRP A 174 7.49 7.52 -17.81
N ARG A 175 8.02 6.32 -18.01
CA ARG A 175 7.26 5.07 -17.87
C ARG A 175 7.52 4.51 -16.48
N GLU A 176 6.46 4.15 -15.79
CA GLU A 176 6.49 3.64 -14.43
C GLU A 176 5.93 2.22 -14.40
N LYS A 177 6.60 1.34 -13.66
CA LYS A 177 6.12 0.00 -13.33
C LYS A 177 6.28 -0.20 -11.82
N TRP A 178 5.18 -0.51 -11.15
CA TRP A 178 5.15 -0.84 -9.73
C TRP A 178 4.85 -2.31 -9.51
N SER A 179 5.36 -2.85 -8.41
CA SER A 179 5.09 -4.20 -7.92
C SER A 179 5.17 -4.21 -6.40
N ALA A 180 4.54 -5.19 -5.76
CA ALA A 180 4.56 -5.36 -4.33
C ALA A 180 4.78 -6.82 -3.95
N LYS A 181 5.31 -7.05 -2.75
CA LYS A 181 5.45 -8.38 -2.17
C LYS A 181 5.48 -8.32 -0.65
N ILE A 182 5.27 -9.46 -0.02
CA ILE A 182 5.33 -9.59 1.43
C ILE A 182 6.53 -10.45 1.78
N LEU A 183 7.44 -9.93 2.60
CA LEU A 183 8.62 -10.63 3.10
C LEU A 183 8.61 -10.55 4.62
N LYS A 184 8.74 -11.70 5.30
CA LYS A 184 8.78 -11.78 6.78
C LYS A 184 7.66 -10.95 7.42
N ASP A 185 6.43 -11.14 6.93
CA ASP A 185 5.23 -10.44 7.42
C ASP A 185 5.23 -8.91 7.27
N GLU A 186 6.06 -8.37 6.37
CA GLU A 186 6.11 -6.95 6.06
C GLU A 186 5.91 -6.68 4.57
N LEU A 187 5.24 -5.56 4.26
CA LEU A 187 4.95 -5.15 2.89
C LEU A 187 6.15 -4.41 2.29
N PHE A 188 6.59 -4.88 1.14
CA PHE A 188 7.59 -4.24 0.31
C PHE A 188 6.98 -3.75 -1.00
N LEU A 189 7.44 -2.60 -1.49
CA LEU A 189 7.12 -2.07 -2.82
C LEU A 189 8.39 -1.92 -3.66
N SER A 190 8.27 -2.16 -4.96
CA SER A 190 9.30 -1.82 -5.95
C SER A 190 8.70 -1.01 -7.08
N GLY A 191 9.35 0.10 -7.41
CA GLY A 191 8.97 1.00 -8.49
C GLY A 191 10.12 1.20 -9.47
N THR A 192 10.01 0.65 -10.68
CA THR A 192 10.94 0.92 -11.78
C THR A 192 10.41 2.05 -12.65
N ARG A 193 11.27 3.03 -12.92
CA ARG A 193 10.94 4.18 -13.77
C ARG A 193 11.97 4.30 -14.87
N THR A 194 11.52 4.54 -16.08
CA THR A 194 12.40 4.74 -17.25
C THR A 194 12.07 6.03 -17.96
N LEU A 195 13.09 6.81 -18.30
CA LEU A 195 13.02 8.01 -19.14
C LEU A 195 13.86 7.79 -20.39
N SER A 196 13.27 8.12 -21.55
CA SER A 196 13.97 8.17 -22.83
C SER A 196 13.99 9.63 -23.31
N TRP A 197 15.18 10.20 -23.48
CA TRP A 197 15.37 11.58 -23.93
C TRP A 197 16.06 11.59 -25.30
N LEU A 198 15.23 11.64 -26.36
CA LEU A 198 15.67 11.53 -27.76
C LEU A 198 16.15 12.84 -28.37
N HIS A 199 15.64 13.97 -27.89
CA HIS A 199 15.88 15.28 -28.51
C HIS A 199 16.27 16.29 -27.46
N GLY A 200 17.40 16.97 -27.67
CA GLY A 200 17.86 18.05 -26.81
C GLY A 200 19.32 17.88 -26.39
N THR A 201 19.88 18.95 -25.85
CA THR A 201 21.24 18.96 -25.30
C THR A 201 21.27 18.29 -23.92
N ASP A 202 22.47 17.91 -23.48
CA ASP A 202 22.67 17.38 -22.12
C ASP A 202 22.28 18.40 -21.05
N GLN A 203 22.49 19.69 -21.33
CA GLN A 203 22.04 20.78 -20.49
C GLN A 203 20.52 20.82 -20.39
N ALA A 204 19.80 20.71 -21.52
CA ALA A 204 18.34 20.71 -21.50
C ALA A 204 17.77 19.51 -20.72
N LEU A 205 18.40 18.33 -20.83
CA LEU A 205 18.01 17.17 -20.02
C LEU A 205 18.25 17.45 -18.53
N ARG A 206 19.41 17.99 -18.17
CA ARG A 206 19.73 18.36 -16.78
C ARG A 206 18.74 19.38 -16.22
N ASP A 207 18.48 20.46 -16.95
CA ASP A 207 17.53 21.49 -16.56
C ASP A 207 16.13 20.89 -16.34
N ASN A 208 15.71 19.94 -17.20
CA ASN A 208 14.45 19.24 -17.01
C ASN A 208 14.47 18.33 -15.77
N LEU A 209 15.56 17.62 -15.50
CA LEU A 209 15.67 16.77 -14.30
C LEU A 209 15.69 17.59 -13.00
N ASP A 210 16.32 18.77 -13.02
CA ASP A 210 16.43 19.67 -11.87
C ASP A 210 15.10 20.40 -11.59
N ASN A 211 14.35 20.75 -12.65
CA ASN A 211 13.03 21.37 -12.54
C ASN A 211 11.90 20.36 -12.32
N CYS A 212 12.07 19.09 -12.68
CA CYS A 212 11.06 18.08 -12.46
C CYS A 212 11.16 17.48 -11.05
N LEU A 213 10.08 17.64 -10.27
CA LEU A 213 9.95 17.04 -8.94
C LEU A 213 9.58 15.55 -9.02
N TYR A 214 10.53 14.70 -9.41
CA TYR A 214 10.36 13.25 -9.31
C TYR A 214 10.86 12.75 -7.96
N SER A 215 9.95 12.22 -7.16
CA SER A 215 10.28 11.67 -5.84
C SER A 215 10.50 10.17 -5.91
N ILE A 216 11.69 9.71 -5.52
CA ILE A 216 11.98 8.31 -5.23
C ILE A 216 11.22 7.92 -3.96
N CYS A 217 11.38 8.72 -2.91
CA CYS A 217 10.52 8.72 -1.73
C CYS A 217 10.16 10.17 -1.36
N THR A 218 9.34 10.40 -0.33
CA THR A 218 8.99 11.74 0.15
C THR A 218 10.18 12.58 0.62
N HIS A 219 11.33 11.94 0.88
CA HIS A 219 12.56 12.57 1.35
C HIS A 219 13.64 12.72 0.27
N VAL A 220 13.56 11.92 -0.80
CA VAL A 220 14.58 11.84 -1.85
C VAL A 220 13.89 12.12 -3.19
N ALA A 221 14.17 13.30 -3.74
CA ALA A 221 13.74 13.71 -5.07
C ALA A 221 14.92 13.77 -6.03
N THR A 222 14.71 13.56 -7.33
CA THR A 222 15.76 13.56 -8.36
C THR A 222 16.55 14.86 -8.37
N ASN A 223 15.91 16.01 -8.18
CA ASN A 223 16.55 17.32 -8.17
C ASN A 223 17.30 17.66 -6.87
N LYS A 224 16.85 17.12 -5.72
CA LYS A 224 17.55 17.25 -4.43
C LYS A 224 18.62 16.18 -4.24
N SER A 225 18.55 15.12 -5.03
CA SER A 225 19.58 14.11 -5.13
C SER A 225 20.69 14.64 -6.03
N ALA A 226 21.45 15.61 -5.52
CA ALA A 226 22.71 16.08 -6.13
C ALA A 226 23.72 14.92 -6.40
N LYS A 227 23.38 13.69 -6.00
CA LYS A 227 24.13 12.45 -6.17
C LYS A 227 23.73 11.57 -7.35
N LEU A 228 22.68 11.89 -8.13
CA LEU A 228 22.35 11.07 -9.31
C LEU A 228 23.43 11.16 -10.41
N THR A 229 24.30 12.18 -10.39
CA THR A 229 25.34 12.37 -11.43
C THR A 229 26.59 13.14 -10.98
N VAL A 230 26.79 13.50 -9.71
CA VAL A 230 28.06 14.13 -9.30
C VAL A 230 28.98 13.05 -8.77
N SER A 231 29.88 12.58 -9.64
CA SER A 231 31.12 11.96 -9.20
C SER A 231 31.79 12.97 -8.27
N ALA A 232 31.73 12.72 -6.95
CA ALA A 232 32.42 13.52 -5.94
C ALA A 232 33.94 13.21 -5.96
N LEU A 233 34.52 13.14 -7.16
CA LEU A 233 35.95 13.26 -7.36
C LEU A 233 36.21 14.73 -7.65
N HIS A 234 36.50 15.45 -6.57
CA HIS A 234 37.33 16.66 -6.52
C HIS A 234 37.80 17.19 -7.87
N THR A 235 37.06 18.11 -8.47
CA THR A 235 37.65 19.15 -9.32
C THR A 235 36.83 20.41 -9.12
N ASP A 236 37.43 21.45 -8.53
CA ASP A 236 36.90 22.79 -8.32
C ASP A 236 36.67 23.56 -9.63
N SER A 237 36.26 22.88 -10.71
CA SER A 237 35.99 23.48 -12.00
C SER A 237 34.50 23.77 -12.12
N PRO A 238 34.07 25.05 -12.13
CA PRO A 238 32.68 25.46 -12.31
C PRO A 238 32.18 25.28 -13.75
N SER A 239 32.85 24.47 -14.57
CA SER A 239 32.58 24.36 -16.00
C SER A 239 32.17 22.94 -16.40
N ALA A 240 30.89 22.85 -16.80
CA ALA A 240 30.18 21.73 -17.41
C ALA A 240 29.64 20.64 -16.45
N CYS A 241 28.41 20.86 -15.98
CA CYS A 241 27.54 19.86 -15.35
C CYS A 241 27.10 18.77 -16.37
N LEU A 242 28.04 17.98 -16.89
CA LEU A 242 27.71 16.89 -17.81
C LEU A 242 26.93 15.79 -17.11
N ILE A 243 26.04 15.13 -17.85
CA ILE A 243 25.38 13.91 -17.40
C ILE A 243 26.37 12.76 -17.59
N VAL A 244 26.79 12.14 -16.50
CA VAL A 244 27.76 11.04 -16.54
C VAL A 244 27.01 9.70 -16.62
N PRO A 245 27.32 8.83 -17.61
CA PRO A 245 26.78 7.49 -17.64
C PRO A 245 27.15 6.70 -16.37
N CYS A 246 26.20 5.94 -15.84
CA CYS A 246 26.41 5.06 -14.70
C CYS A 246 25.55 3.80 -14.85
N ARG A 247 26.01 2.67 -14.27
CA ARG A 247 25.25 1.41 -14.26
C ARG A 247 25.09 0.94 -12.84
N GLY A 248 23.84 0.84 -12.39
CA GLY A 248 23.52 0.34 -11.06
C GLY A 248 24.07 1.19 -9.91
N ALA A 249 24.20 2.51 -10.09
CA ALA A 249 24.59 3.42 -9.03
C ALA A 249 23.59 3.33 -7.87
N ILE A 250 24.10 3.00 -6.68
CA ILE A 250 23.29 2.67 -5.51
C ILE A 250 23.05 3.93 -4.68
N GLY A 251 21.83 4.10 -4.19
CA GLY A 251 21.52 5.09 -3.17
C GLY A 251 20.52 4.58 -2.14
N SER A 252 20.45 5.31 -1.03
CA SER A 252 19.60 5.01 0.12
C SER A 252 19.07 6.29 0.75
N CYS A 253 17.82 6.25 1.21
CA CYS A 253 17.26 7.30 2.05
C CYS A 253 17.73 7.11 3.50
N ASN A 254 18.06 8.20 4.19
CA ASN A 254 18.42 8.23 5.61
C ASN A 254 17.23 8.45 6.56
N GLN A 255 16.06 8.76 6.01
CA GLN A 255 14.84 9.02 6.80
C GLN A 255 13.88 7.84 6.77
N CYS A 256 13.71 7.18 5.62
CA CYS A 256 12.84 6.01 5.51
C CYS A 256 13.60 4.79 4.96
N LEU A 257 12.98 3.62 5.07
CA LEU A 257 13.49 2.37 4.53
C LEU A 257 13.25 2.32 3.01
N THR A 258 14.00 3.16 2.30
CA THR A 258 14.03 3.20 0.84
C THR A 258 15.47 3.07 0.36
N ASP A 259 15.70 2.08 -0.50
CA ASP A 259 16.92 1.95 -1.28
C ASP A 259 16.58 2.09 -2.76
N TYR A 260 17.56 2.44 -3.59
CA TYR A 260 17.35 2.56 -5.03
C TYR A 260 18.63 2.28 -5.80
N ASP A 261 18.46 1.90 -7.07
CA ASP A 261 19.52 1.90 -8.07
C ASP A 261 19.18 2.81 -9.23
N THR A 262 20.22 3.39 -9.82
CA THR A 262 20.12 4.27 -10.99
C THR A 262 21.05 3.77 -12.07
N THR A 263 20.54 3.72 -13.29
CA THR A 263 21.33 3.48 -14.50
C THR A 263 21.08 4.62 -15.46
N VAL A 264 22.14 5.28 -15.89
CA VAL A 264 22.13 6.33 -16.91
C VAL A 264 23.02 5.87 -18.04
N GLU A 265 22.47 5.72 -19.24
CA GLU A 265 23.25 5.26 -20.38
C GLU A 265 22.86 5.99 -21.66
N ARG A 266 23.84 6.14 -22.55
CA ARG A 266 23.61 6.49 -23.95
C ARG A 266 23.18 5.23 -24.69
N ARG A 267 22.09 5.33 -25.44
CA ARG A 267 21.62 4.31 -26.37
C ARG A 267 21.50 4.92 -27.75
N SER A 268 21.60 4.11 -28.79
CA SER A 268 21.28 4.50 -30.15
C SER A 268 20.02 3.77 -30.62
N THR A 269 19.24 4.40 -31.49
CA THR A 269 18.13 3.76 -32.19
C THR A 269 18.14 4.15 -33.65
N GLU A 270 17.85 3.19 -34.53
CA GLU A 270 17.63 3.45 -35.94
C GLU A 270 16.18 3.93 -36.15
N ILE A 271 16.02 5.14 -36.65
CA ILE A 271 14.74 5.70 -37.09
C ILE A 271 14.71 5.63 -38.61
N LYS A 272 13.74 4.89 -39.17
CA LYS A 272 13.51 4.85 -40.61
C LYS A 272 12.66 6.05 -41.03
N TYR A 273 13.16 6.84 -41.98
CA TYR A 273 12.43 7.94 -42.60
C TYR A 273 12.42 7.74 -44.12
N GLY A 274 11.37 7.08 -44.63
CA GLY A 274 11.35 6.54 -46.00
C GLY A 274 12.39 5.43 -46.17
N GLU A 275 13.22 5.54 -47.21
CA GLU A 275 14.35 4.62 -47.47
C GLU A 275 15.60 4.95 -46.63
N ARG A 276 15.65 6.12 -45.99
CA ARG A 276 16.81 6.54 -45.19
C ARG A 276 16.72 5.97 -43.77
N LYS A 277 17.86 5.48 -43.26
CA LYS A 277 18.04 5.11 -41.87
C LYS A 277 18.85 6.20 -41.17
N LEU A 278 18.30 6.79 -40.13
CA LEU A 278 18.99 7.74 -39.26
C LEU A 278 19.27 7.06 -37.92
N VAL A 279 20.54 7.02 -37.52
CA VAL A 279 20.93 6.56 -36.18
C VAL A 279 20.89 7.78 -35.26
N THR A 280 20.03 7.75 -34.25
CA THR A 280 19.92 8.82 -33.25
C THR A 280 20.34 8.28 -31.89
N GLU A 281 21.29 8.98 -31.26
CA GLU A 281 21.66 8.72 -29.87
C GLU A 281 20.73 9.43 -28.90
N TYR A 282 20.42 8.79 -27.79
CA TYR A 282 19.52 9.30 -26.77
C TYR A 282 19.96 8.87 -25.37
N TRP A 283 19.54 9.63 -24.36
CA TRP A 283 19.73 9.23 -22.98
C TRP A 283 18.62 8.29 -22.54
N PHE A 284 19.02 7.21 -21.87
CA PHE A 284 18.11 6.29 -21.22
C PHE A 284 18.43 6.24 -19.72
N ILE A 285 17.49 6.72 -18.90
CA ILE A 285 17.64 6.76 -17.44
C ILE A 285 16.66 5.76 -16.86
N THR A 286 17.16 4.85 -16.03
CA THR A 286 16.35 3.91 -15.25
C THR A 286 16.61 4.13 -13.77
N ILE A 287 15.54 4.28 -12.98
CA ILE A 287 15.59 4.35 -11.53
C ILE A 287 14.69 3.26 -10.97
N THR A 288 15.25 2.33 -10.21
CA THR A 288 14.49 1.30 -9.48
C THR A 288 14.54 1.61 -8.00
N SER A 289 13.37 1.83 -7.39
CA SER A 289 13.25 2.11 -5.96
C SER A 289 12.61 0.94 -5.22
N TYR A 290 13.10 0.66 -4.02
CA TYR A 290 12.67 -0.42 -3.15
C TYR A 290 12.26 0.17 -1.81
N HIS A 291 11.06 -0.12 -1.34
CA HIS A 291 10.48 0.47 -0.13
C HIS A 291 10.01 -0.64 0.81
N GLN A 292 10.33 -0.52 2.09
CA GLN A 292 9.81 -1.38 3.15
C GLN A 292 8.81 -0.57 3.98
N LEU A 293 7.52 -0.90 3.86
CA LEU A 293 6.43 -0.14 4.47
C LEU A 293 6.08 -0.61 5.88
N GLY A 294 6.61 -1.76 6.30
CA GLY A 294 6.37 -2.36 7.61
C GLY A 294 5.21 -3.35 7.60
N SER A 295 4.67 -3.60 8.79
CA SER A 295 3.72 -4.69 9.06
C SER A 295 2.31 -4.43 8.52
N GLY A 296 1.98 -3.17 8.23
CA GLY A 296 0.61 -2.75 7.87
C GLY A 296 -0.41 -2.99 9.00
N ARG A 297 0.06 -3.14 10.25
CA ARG A 297 -0.82 -3.38 11.40
C ARG A 297 -1.28 -2.11 12.08
N SER A 298 -0.46 -1.06 12.12
CA SER A 298 -0.83 0.27 12.60
C SER A 298 -0.34 1.38 11.66
N PRO A 299 -1.10 2.46 11.43
CA PRO A 299 -0.58 3.64 10.73
C PRO A 299 0.49 4.36 11.54
N PHE A 300 0.65 4.01 12.82
CA PHE A 300 1.72 4.50 13.69
C PHE A 300 2.99 3.65 13.58
N ASP A 301 3.02 2.61 12.73
CA ASP A 301 4.23 1.85 12.42
C ASP A 301 5.33 2.84 11.96
N PRO A 302 6.50 2.87 12.62
CA PRO A 302 7.54 3.85 12.32
C PRO A 302 8.04 3.75 10.87
N LYS A 303 8.01 2.55 10.25
CA LYS A 303 8.41 2.36 8.86
C LYS A 303 7.43 3.02 7.90
N TRP A 304 6.13 2.85 8.14
CA TRP A 304 5.09 3.52 7.38
C TRP A 304 5.14 5.04 7.56
N ARG A 305 5.24 5.52 8.80
CA ARG A 305 5.30 6.95 9.12
C ARG A 305 6.49 7.65 8.49
N ALA A 306 7.65 6.99 8.50
CA ALA A 306 8.81 7.47 7.78
C ALA A 306 8.51 7.56 6.27
N PHE A 307 7.94 6.52 5.66
CA PHE A 307 7.65 6.55 4.23
C PHE A 307 6.62 7.63 3.83
N GLU A 308 5.56 7.83 4.62
CA GLU A 308 4.47 8.76 4.35
C GLU A 308 4.92 10.23 4.25
N GLY A 309 5.92 10.65 5.02
CA GLY A 309 6.57 11.96 4.91
C GLY A 309 5.72 13.21 5.24
N GLN A 310 4.40 13.09 5.42
CA GLN A 310 3.48 14.23 5.58
C GLN A 310 3.24 14.71 7.03
N GLY A 311 4.04 14.27 8.00
CA GLY A 311 4.01 14.84 9.35
C GLY A 311 4.77 16.17 9.43
N SER A 312 4.19 17.30 9.02
CA SER A 312 4.71 18.63 9.42
C SER A 312 4.39 18.97 10.88
N TRP A 313 3.58 18.16 11.56
CA TRP A 313 3.00 18.47 12.86
C TRP A 313 3.57 17.65 14.02
N VAL A 314 4.56 16.78 13.78
CA VAL A 314 5.20 16.00 14.85
C VAL A 314 6.69 16.27 14.78
N SER A 315 7.25 16.80 15.87
CA SER A 315 8.67 17.09 16.04
C SER A 315 9.55 15.83 15.94
N TRP A 316 8.95 14.64 16.03
CA TRP A 316 9.61 13.36 15.93
C TRP A 316 9.38 12.72 14.57
N ARG A 317 10.41 12.74 13.71
CA ARG A 317 10.44 11.95 12.49
C ARG A 317 11.28 10.70 12.75
N PRO A 318 10.71 9.49 12.61
CA PRO A 318 11.52 8.28 12.63
C PRO A 318 12.61 8.43 11.57
N SER A 319 13.86 8.23 11.97
CA SER A 319 14.99 8.11 11.05
C SER A 319 15.27 6.62 10.82
N ARG A 320 15.87 6.30 9.67
CA ARG A 320 16.35 4.96 9.39
C ARG A 320 17.38 4.58 10.46
N ASP A 321 17.10 3.51 11.20
CA ASP A 321 18.11 2.89 12.04
C ASP A 321 19.18 2.26 11.13
N MET A 322 20.34 2.91 11.05
CA MET A 322 21.44 2.47 10.20
C MET A 322 22.14 1.22 10.73
N THR A 323 21.94 0.87 12.00
CA THR A 323 22.49 -0.35 12.60
C THR A 323 21.62 -1.55 12.24
N GLN A 324 20.30 -1.40 12.34
CA GLN A 324 19.34 -2.46 12.01
C GLN A 324 19.12 -2.59 10.50
N TYR A 325 19.14 -1.46 9.79
CA TYR A 325 18.86 -1.38 8.35
C TYR A 325 19.97 -0.59 7.63
N PRO A 326 21.16 -1.18 7.43
CA PRO A 326 22.25 -0.53 6.70
C PRO A 326 21.84 -0.19 5.26
N GLN A 327 22.59 0.70 4.60
CA GLN A 327 22.31 1.10 3.20
C GLN A 327 22.28 -0.14 2.29
N GLY A 328 21.28 -0.22 1.42
CA GLY A 328 21.10 -1.37 0.51
C GLY A 328 20.31 -2.55 1.07
N ALA A 329 20.07 -2.62 2.39
CA ALA A 329 19.39 -3.75 3.03
C ALA A 329 17.99 -4.04 2.46
N VAL A 330 17.20 -3.01 2.14
CA VAL A 330 15.83 -3.16 1.59
C VAL A 330 15.89 -3.74 0.19
N ARG A 331 16.83 -3.26 -0.64
CA ARG A 331 17.07 -3.78 -1.99
C ARG A 331 17.56 -5.22 -1.95
N GLU A 332 18.49 -5.54 -1.06
CA GLU A 332 19.06 -6.89 -0.94
C GLU A 332 18.00 -7.90 -0.53
N ALA A 333 17.22 -7.59 0.51
CA ALA A 333 16.06 -8.38 0.89
C ALA A 333 15.08 -8.57 -0.28
N TRP A 334 14.88 -7.51 -1.08
CA TRP A 334 14.08 -7.63 -2.30
C TRP A 334 14.71 -8.62 -3.30
N LYS A 335 15.98 -8.44 -3.69
CA LYS A 335 16.63 -9.27 -4.72
C LYS A 335 16.80 -10.73 -4.29
N GLU A 336 17.08 -10.99 -3.02
CA GLU A 336 17.18 -12.35 -2.47
C GLU A 336 15.87 -13.13 -2.64
N SER A 337 14.73 -12.46 -2.40
CA SER A 337 13.43 -13.12 -2.57
C SER A 337 13.13 -13.47 -4.03
N GLU A 338 13.66 -12.70 -5.00
CA GLU A 338 13.50 -13.00 -6.42
C GLU A 338 14.35 -14.21 -6.82
N LYS A 339 15.56 -14.32 -6.28
CA LYS A 339 16.40 -15.52 -6.52
C LYS A 339 15.73 -16.78 -5.96
N ALA A 340 15.12 -16.69 -4.78
CA ALA A 340 14.42 -17.80 -4.15
C ALA A 340 13.21 -18.29 -4.97
N SER A 341 12.48 -17.40 -5.66
CA SER A 341 11.32 -17.82 -6.47
C SER A 341 11.67 -18.48 -7.80
N HIS A 342 12.90 -18.31 -8.31
CA HIS A 342 13.34 -18.89 -9.58
C HIS A 342 13.99 -20.27 -9.44
N ASN A 343 14.24 -20.73 -8.21
CA ASN A 343 14.67 -22.10 -7.92
C ASN A 343 13.50 -22.86 -7.29
N PRO A 344 12.47 -23.27 -8.07
CA PRO A 344 11.47 -24.17 -7.56
C PRO A 344 12.16 -25.50 -7.25
N SER A 345 12.19 -25.84 -5.96
CA SER A 345 12.63 -27.12 -5.42
C SER A 345 11.81 -28.29 -5.96
#